data_AF-A0A699QL43-F1
#
_entry.id   AF-A0A699QL43-F1
#
_cell.length_a   1.000
_cell.length_b   1.000
_cell.length_c   1.000
_cell.angle_alpha   90.00
_cell.angle_beta   90.00
_cell.angle_gamma   90.00
#
_symmetry.space_group_name_H-M   'P 1'
#
loop_
_entity.id
_entity.type
_entity.pdbx_description
1 polymer ?
#
loop_
_entity_poly.entity_id
_entity_poly.type
_entity_poly.pdbx_seq_one_letter_code
_entity_poly.pdbx_strand_id
1 'polypeptide(L)'
;MTGDRSQLVNFVQKFLGTVKFGNDHVAKIMGYGDYQIGNVTISKVYYMEGLGYNLFSVGQFCDTDLEVAFRQHTCFIRNLDGVYLLTGSRGNNLYTLSLQDMMASSPICLLSKASKTKSWLWHRRLSHLNFAATTI
;
A
#
# COMPACT_ATOMS: atom_id res chain seq x y z
N MET A 1 3.71 -4.68 14.00
CA MET A 1 2.91 -5.13 15.15
C MET A 1 1.43 -4.87 14.86
N THR A 2 0.54 -5.76 15.29
CA THR A 2 -0.91 -5.64 15.14
C THR A 2 -1.63 -5.97 16.44
N GLY A 3 -2.75 -5.30 16.70
CA GLY A 3 -3.67 -5.66 17.77
C GLY A 3 -4.82 -6.54 17.33
N ASP A 4 -4.94 -6.78 16.03
CA ASP A 4 -5.95 -7.65 15.45
C ASP A 4 -5.30 -8.96 14.98
N ARG A 5 -5.58 -10.03 15.73
CA ARG A 5 -5.10 -11.38 15.40
C ARG A 5 -5.70 -11.90 14.09
N SER A 6 -6.90 -11.49 13.72
CA SER A 6 -7.60 -12.00 12.52
C SER A 6 -6.90 -11.62 11.22
N GLN A 7 -6.06 -10.57 11.25
CA GLN A 7 -5.26 -10.10 10.13
C GLN A 7 -3.95 -10.85 9.94
N LEU A 8 -3.63 -11.81 10.82
CA LEU A 8 -2.42 -12.62 10.74
C LEU A 8 -2.71 -14.01 10.17
N VAL A 9 -1.91 -14.41 9.18
CA VAL A 9 -1.82 -15.78 8.69
C VAL A 9 -0.56 -16.45 9.25
N ASN A 10 -0.47 -17.79 9.19
CA ASN A 10 0.64 -18.56 9.74
C ASN A 10 0.96 -18.22 11.21
N PHE A 11 -0.07 -17.90 11.99
CA PHE A 11 0.11 -17.38 13.35
C PHE A 11 0.68 -18.44 14.29
N VAL A 12 1.75 -18.06 14.99
CA VAL A 12 2.37 -18.84 16.06
C VAL A 12 2.07 -18.14 17.39
N GLN A 13 1.25 -18.78 18.22
CA GLN A 13 0.97 -18.31 19.56
C GLN A 13 2.14 -18.61 20.49
N LYS A 14 2.81 -17.57 20.98
CA LYS A 14 3.94 -17.67 21.89
C LYS A 14 4.12 -16.36 22.64
N PHE A 15 4.18 -16.41 23.96
CA PHE A 15 4.57 -15.25 24.74
C PHE A 15 6.04 -14.92 24.47
N LEU A 16 6.31 -13.70 24.01
CA LEU A 16 7.66 -13.25 23.64
C LEU A 16 8.19 -12.12 24.52
N GLY A 17 7.35 -11.52 25.36
CA GLY A 17 7.73 -10.42 26.24
C GLY A 17 6.65 -9.36 26.34
N THR A 18 7.06 -8.18 26.81
CA THR A 18 6.19 -7.02 26.98
C THR A 18 6.81 -5.79 26.33
N VAL A 19 5.94 -4.88 25.86
CA VAL A 19 6.31 -3.57 25.31
C VAL A 19 5.68 -2.51 26.18
N LYS A 20 6.47 -1.56 26.64
CA LYS A 20 6.00 -0.37 27.35
C LYS A 20 5.88 0.79 26.36
N PHE A 21 4.68 1.35 26.24
CA PHE A 21 4.40 2.51 25.38
C PHE A 21 4.78 3.81 26.07
N GLY A 22 4.85 4.91 25.30
CA GLY A 22 5.16 6.24 25.81
C GLY A 22 4.13 6.79 26.81
N ASN A 23 2.94 6.20 26.90
CA ASN A 23 1.90 6.53 27.89
C ASN A 23 1.93 5.61 29.12
N ASP A 24 3.07 4.95 29.37
CA ASP A 24 3.29 3.96 30.44
C ASP A 24 2.45 2.68 30.38
N HIS A 25 1.55 2.56 29.41
CA HIS A 25 0.81 1.32 29.18
C HIS A 25 1.76 0.20 28.77
N VAL A 26 1.51 -1.02 29.25
CA VAL A 26 2.32 -2.20 28.94
C VAL A 26 1.44 -3.23 28.24
N ALA A 27 1.82 -3.59 27.01
CA ALA A 27 1.19 -4.69 26.27
C ALA A 27 2.06 -5.93 26.24
N LYS A 28 1.42 -7.09 26.16
CA LYS A 28 2.09 -8.40 26.00
C LYS A 28 2.18 -8.74 24.52
N ILE A 29 3.35 -9.22 24.10
CA ILE A 29 3.52 -9.84 22.79
C ILE A 29 3.08 -11.30 22.91
N MET A 30 1.95 -11.63 22.30
CA MET A 30 1.26 -12.92 22.46
C MET A 30 1.55 -13.90 21.31
N GLY A 31 2.27 -13.47 20.28
CA GLY A 31 2.70 -14.30 19.17
C GLY A 31 3.17 -13.47 17.99
N TYR A 32 3.35 -14.14 16.86
CA TYR A 32 3.65 -13.50 15.58
C TYR A 32 3.04 -14.28 14.43
N GLY A 33 2.85 -13.63 13.30
CA GLY A 33 2.40 -14.24 12.05
C GLY A 33 2.75 -13.34 10.88
N ASP A 34 2.33 -13.73 9.69
CA ASP A 34 2.48 -12.91 8.50
C ASP A 34 1.23 -12.06 8.33
N TYR A 35 1.42 -10.78 8.01
CA TYR A 35 0.32 -9.83 7.78
C TYR A 35 0.19 -9.58 6.29
N GLN A 36 -1.02 -9.78 5.74
CA GLN A 36 -1.30 -9.50 4.33
C GLN A 36 -2.05 -8.17 4.20
N ILE A 37 -1.51 -7.27 3.39
CA ILE A 37 -2.12 -5.99 3.04
C ILE A 37 -2.08 -5.82 1.52
N GLY A 38 -3.24 -5.93 0.87
CA GLY A 38 -3.31 -5.97 -0.59
C GLY A 38 -2.44 -7.11 -1.14
N ASN A 39 -1.50 -6.76 -2.01
CA ASN A 39 -0.55 -7.71 -2.61
C ASN A 39 0.78 -7.82 -1.85
N VAL A 40 0.93 -7.13 -0.71
CA VAL A 40 2.15 -7.13 0.09
C VAL A 40 1.98 -8.02 1.30
N THR A 41 2.97 -8.88 1.54
CA THR A 41 3.05 -9.69 2.76
C THR A 41 4.17 -9.15 3.65
N ILE A 42 3.84 -8.80 4.88
CA ILE A 42 4.80 -8.37 5.89
C ILE A 42 5.03 -9.54 6.84
N SER A 43 6.23 -10.10 6.82
CA SER A 43 6.55 -11.28 7.61
C SER A 43 6.80 -10.96 9.09
N LYS A 44 6.57 -11.96 9.96
CA LYS A 44 6.90 -11.91 11.40
C LYS A 44 6.35 -10.67 12.13
N VAL A 45 5.11 -10.30 11.84
CA VAL A 45 4.39 -9.24 12.53
C VAL A 45 3.95 -9.73 13.92
N TYR A 46 4.41 -9.05 14.97
CA TYR A 46 4.00 -9.36 16.34
C TYR A 46 2.54 -9.02 16.60
N TYR A 47 1.83 -9.95 17.26
CA TYR A 47 0.50 -9.73 17.82
C TYR A 47 0.62 -9.24 19.26
N MET A 48 -0.01 -8.11 19.55
CA MET A 48 -0.05 -7.51 20.88
C MET A 48 -1.49 -7.24 21.30
N GLU A 49 -1.92 -7.86 22.39
CA GLU A 49 -3.27 -7.66 22.93
C GLU A 49 -3.44 -6.20 23.39
N GLY A 50 -4.54 -5.55 22.97
CA GLY A 50 -4.85 -4.17 23.34
C GLY A 50 -4.20 -3.08 22.48
N LEU A 51 -3.47 -3.43 21.42
CA LEU A 51 -2.91 -2.43 20.50
C LEU A 51 -4.01 -1.85 19.58
N GLY A 52 -4.33 -0.56 19.72
CA GLY A 52 -5.42 0.07 18.95
C GLY A 52 -5.11 0.34 17.46
N TYR A 53 -3.83 0.38 17.07
CA TYR A 53 -3.41 0.65 15.70
C TYR A 53 -2.25 -0.23 15.28
N ASN A 54 -2.25 -0.65 14.01
CA ASN A 54 -1.15 -1.43 13.45
C ASN A 54 0.06 -0.52 13.18
N LEU A 55 1.24 -1.00 13.54
CA LEU A 55 2.51 -0.28 13.34
C LEU A 55 3.47 -1.17 12.55
N PHE A 56 3.83 -0.77 11.34
CA PHE A 56 4.78 -1.49 10.50
C PHE A 56 6.11 -0.75 10.41
N SER A 57 7.21 -1.49 10.43
CA SER A 57 8.54 -0.90 10.24
C SER A 57 8.80 -0.68 8.75
N VAL A 58 9.31 0.50 8.38
CA VAL A 58 9.76 0.78 7.01
C VAL A 58 10.81 -0.24 6.55
N GLY A 59 11.70 -0.65 7.46
CA GLY A 59 12.73 -1.65 7.17
C GLY A 59 12.16 -2.98 6.69
N GLN A 60 11.01 -3.42 7.23
CA GLN A 60 10.40 -4.69 6.78
C GLN A 60 9.96 -4.66 5.31
N PHE A 61 9.61 -3.48 4.79
CA PHE A 61 9.33 -3.32 3.36
C PHE A 61 10.64 -3.29 2.56
N CYS A 62 11.66 -2.56 3.03
CA CYS A 62 12.95 -2.50 2.36
C CYS A 62 13.66 -3.86 2.29
N ASP A 63 13.53 -4.69 3.33
CA ASP A 63 14.07 -6.05 3.40
C ASP A 63 13.39 -7.01 2.41
N THR A 64 12.27 -6.59 1.79
CA THR A 64 11.52 -7.35 0.78
C THR A 64 11.60 -6.70 -0.61
N ASP A 65 12.66 -5.95 -0.87
CA ASP A 65 12.93 -5.25 -2.13
C ASP A 65 11.83 -4.25 -2.54
N LEU A 66 11.08 -3.73 -1.56
CA LEU A 66 10.10 -2.68 -1.79
C LEU A 66 10.68 -1.32 -1.46
N GLU A 67 10.42 -0.35 -2.34
CA GLU A 67 10.74 1.04 -2.08
C GLU A 67 9.59 1.71 -1.34
N VAL A 68 9.92 2.39 -0.24
CA VAL A 68 8.99 3.23 0.51
C VAL A 68 9.38 4.70 0.30
N ALA A 69 8.45 5.51 -0.20
CA ALA A 69 8.68 6.92 -0.43
C ALA A 69 7.63 7.77 0.29
N PHE A 70 8.08 8.87 0.87
CA PHE A 70 7.25 9.85 1.56
C PHE A 70 7.23 11.17 0.78
N ARG A 71 6.03 11.68 0.53
CA ARG A 71 5.77 13.01 -0.03
C ARG A 71 4.99 13.84 0.99
N GLN A 72 4.84 15.14 0.72
CA GLN A 72 4.20 16.07 1.65
C GLN A 72 2.85 15.58 2.20
N HIS A 73 2.01 14.97 1.35
CA HIS A 73 0.66 14.54 1.70
C HIS A 73 0.39 13.05 1.51
N THR A 74 1.34 12.29 0.97
CA THR A 74 1.15 10.88 0.63
C THR A 74 2.41 10.07 0.87
N CYS A 75 2.26 8.77 1.12
CA CYS A 75 3.35 7.82 0.99
C CYS A 75 2.95 6.72 0.02
N PHE A 76 3.94 6.04 -0.53
CA PHE A 76 3.69 4.87 -1.36
C PHE A 76 4.75 3.82 -1.15
N ILE A 77 4.33 2.57 -1.32
CA ILE A 77 5.18 1.39 -1.37
C ILE A 77 5.09 0.83 -2.78
N ARG A 78 6.23 0.68 -3.45
CA ARG A 78 6.31 0.16 -4.82
C ARG A 78 7.35 -0.95 -4.93
N ASN A 79 7.16 -1.83 -5.90
CA ASN A 79 8.19 -2.81 -6.24
C ASN A 79 9.33 -2.16 -7.06
N LEU A 80 10.37 -2.95 -7.35
CA LEU A 80 11.52 -2.51 -8.15
C LEU A 80 11.15 -2.12 -9.60
N ASP A 81 10.06 -2.66 -10.15
CA ASP A 81 9.54 -2.27 -11.47
C ASP A 81 8.81 -0.92 -11.46
N GLY A 82 8.68 -0.28 -10.29
CA GLY A 82 8.01 1.00 -10.12
C GLY A 82 6.48 0.91 -9.98
N VAL A 83 5.92 -0.31 -9.87
CA VAL A 83 4.49 -0.53 -9.67
C VAL A 83 4.09 -0.22 -8.23
N TYR A 84 3.13 0.68 -8.06
CA TYR A 84 2.56 1.02 -6.76
C TYR A 84 1.75 -0.16 -6.20
N LEU A 85 2.16 -0.65 -5.04
CA LEU A 85 1.48 -1.76 -4.34
C LEU A 85 0.57 -1.25 -3.24
N LEU A 86 0.99 -0.21 -2.53
CA LEU A 86 0.24 0.42 -1.44
C LEU A 86 0.40 1.94 -1.51
N THR A 87 -0.66 2.64 -1.15
CA THR A 87 -0.66 4.09 -0.96
C THR A 87 -1.13 4.41 0.45
N GLY A 88 -0.61 5.51 0.98
CA GLY A 88 -1.07 6.07 2.24
C GLY A 88 -1.22 7.57 2.14
N SER A 89 -2.13 8.11 2.93
CA SER A 89 -2.37 9.53 3.07
C SER A 89 -1.73 10.04 4.36
N ARG A 90 -1.31 11.32 4.36
CA ARG A 90 -0.78 11.99 5.54
C ARG A 90 -1.88 12.81 6.22
N GLY A 91 -2.12 12.54 7.50
CA GLY A 91 -3.01 13.33 8.35
C GLY A 91 -2.45 13.43 9.76
N ASN A 92 -2.61 14.57 10.44
CA ASN A 92 -2.07 14.81 11.80
C ASN A 92 -0.59 14.42 11.96
N ASN A 93 0.23 14.73 10.94
CA ASN A 93 1.65 14.35 10.85
C ASN A 93 1.96 12.84 10.82
N LEU A 94 0.96 11.98 10.66
CA LEU A 94 1.11 10.54 10.50
C LEU A 94 0.77 10.12 9.07
N TYR A 95 1.48 9.11 8.57
CA TYR A 95 1.14 8.44 7.32
C TYR A 95 0.35 7.18 7.64
N THR A 96 -0.86 7.09 7.10
CA THR A 96 -1.74 5.94 7.30
C THR A 96 -1.91 5.21 5.97
N LEU A 97 -1.59 3.92 5.95
CA LEU A 97 -1.86 3.06 4.81
C LEU A 97 -3.36 2.74 4.77
N SER A 98 -4.00 2.99 3.64
CA SER A 98 -5.44 2.74 3.44
C SER A 98 -5.61 1.85 2.21
N LEU A 99 -6.26 0.69 2.40
CA LEU A 99 -6.67 -0.16 1.27
C LEU A 99 -7.73 0.54 0.40
N GLN A 100 -8.51 1.46 0.98
CA GLN A 100 -9.49 2.25 0.24
C GLN A 100 -8.81 3.20 -0.75
N ASP A 101 -7.66 3.76 -0.37
CA ASP A 101 -6.87 4.70 -1.20
C ASP A 101 -6.20 3.97 -2.39
N MET A 102 -6.00 2.66 -2.29
CA MET A 102 -5.54 1.80 -3.39
C MET A 102 -6.60 1.72 -4.51
N MET A 103 -7.89 1.68 -4.17
CA MET A 103 -8.98 1.68 -5.16
C MET A 103 -9.24 3.07 -5.74
N ALA A 104 -8.99 4.13 -4.97
CA ALA A 104 -9.15 5.52 -5.45
C ALA A 104 -8.01 5.98 -6.37
N SER A 105 -6.83 5.35 -6.28
CA SER A 105 -5.62 5.74 -7.04
C SER A 105 -5.47 5.06 -8.40
N SER A 106 -6.46 4.28 -8.85
CA SER A 106 -6.48 3.74 -10.21
C SER A 106 -7.31 4.61 -11.14
N PRO A 107 -6.74 5.56 -11.91
CA PRO A 107 -7.26 5.78 -13.23
C PRO A 107 -6.84 4.55 -14.02
N ILE A 108 -7.79 3.65 -14.29
CA ILE A 108 -7.65 2.65 -15.35
C ILE A 108 -7.40 3.44 -16.64
N CYS A 109 -6.14 3.68 -16.98
CA CYS A 109 -5.78 4.27 -18.24
C CYS A 109 -5.74 3.12 -19.25
N LEU A 110 -6.90 2.82 -19.85
CA LEU A 110 -6.99 1.96 -21.03
C LEU A 110 -6.31 2.68 -22.19
N LEU A 111 -4.98 2.65 -22.24
CA LEU A 111 -4.23 3.01 -23.43
C LEU A 111 -4.43 1.90 -24.46
N SER A 112 -5.51 2.02 -25.24
CA SER A 112 -5.67 1.22 -26.45
C SER A 112 -4.68 1.75 -27.51
N LYS A 113 -3.61 1.01 -27.78
CA LYS A 113 -2.70 1.31 -28.88
C LYS A 113 -3.37 0.86 -30.19
N ALA A 114 -4.19 1.72 -30.78
CA ALA A 114 -4.74 1.48 -32.11
C ALA A 114 -3.64 1.64 -33.17
N SER A 115 -3.58 0.74 -34.16
CA SER A 115 -2.77 0.97 -35.36
C SER A 115 -3.26 2.23 -36.08
N LYS A 116 -2.39 2.93 -36.83
CA LYS A 116 -2.76 4.13 -37.61
C LYS A 116 -4.07 3.94 -38.38
N THR A 117 -4.25 2.77 -39.00
CA THR A 117 -5.44 2.43 -39.79
C THR A 117 -6.73 2.36 -38.96
N LYS A 118 -6.68 1.80 -37.75
CA LYS A 118 -7.83 1.78 -36.83
C LYS A 118 -8.14 3.18 -36.29
N SER A 119 -7.10 3.97 -35.96
CA SER A 119 -7.26 5.36 -35.51
C SER A 119 -7.95 6.22 -36.57
N TRP A 120 -7.57 6.07 -37.85
CA TRP A 120 -8.20 6.75 -38.99
C TRP A 120 -9.66 6.34 -39.20
N LEU A 121 -10.00 5.06 -39.03
CA LEU A 121 -11.38 4.58 -39.16
C LEU A 121 -12.31 5.16 -38.07
N TRP A 122 -11.81 5.27 -36.83
CA TRP A 122 -12.54 5.91 -35.73
C TRP A 122 -12.73 7.40 -35.95
N HIS A 123 -11.71 8.10 -36.46
CA HIS A 123 -11.77 9.52 -36.78
C HIS A 123 -12.82 9.83 -37.86
N ARG A 124 -12.94 8.96 -38.87
CA ARG A 124 -13.94 9.08 -39.94
C ARG A 124 -15.38 8.84 -39.46
N ARG A 125 -15.57 8.09 -38.37
CA ARG A 125 -16.89 7.78 -37.79
C ARG A 125 -17.37 8.85 -36.80
N LEU A 126 -16.45 9.59 -36.17
CA LEU A 126 -16.78 10.56 -35.11
C LEU A 126 -16.59 12.03 -35.52
N SER A 127 -16.10 12.29 -36.74
CA SER A 127 -16.09 13.55 -37.50
C SER A 127 -15.71 14.89 -36.85
N HIS A 128 -15.43 15.02 -35.55
CA HIS A 128 -15.16 16.35 -34.96
C HIS A 128 -14.25 16.35 -33.71
N LEU A 129 -12.99 15.92 -33.84
CA LEU A 129 -11.93 16.37 -32.92
C LEU A 129 -10.65 16.69 -33.70
N ASN A 130 -10.12 17.89 -33.49
CA ASN A 130 -8.95 18.44 -34.18
C ASN A 130 -7.66 17.79 -33.65
N PHE A 131 -6.71 17.48 -34.54
CA PHE A 131 -5.48 16.73 -34.24
C PHE A 131 -4.38 17.59 -33.59
N ALA A 132 -4.74 18.54 -32.72
CA ALA A 132 -3.81 19.54 -32.20
C ALA A 132 -3.86 19.64 -30.68
N ALA A 133 -3.07 18.78 -30.01
CA ALA A 133 -2.39 19.01 -28.72
C ALA A 133 -1.85 17.66 -28.19
N THR A 134 -0.62 17.43 -27.72
CA THR A 134 0.66 18.15 -27.64
C THR A 134 1.68 17.04 -27.26
N THR A 135 2.91 17.13 -27.78
CA THR A 135 4.16 16.54 -27.25
C THR A 135 4.20 16.67 -25.71
N ILE A 136 4.48 15.67 -24.88
CA ILE A 136 5.69 14.84 -24.63
C ILE A 136 5.21 13.46 -24.15
#